data_AF-A0A507BWQ8-F1
#
_entry.id   AF-A0A507BWQ8-F1
#
_cell.length_a   1.000
_cell.length_b   1.000
_cell.length_c   1.000
_cell.angle_alpha   90.00
_cell.angle_beta   90.00
_cell.angle_gamma   90.00
#
_symmetry.space_group_name_H-M   'P 1'
#
loop_
_entity.id
_entity.type
_entity.pdbx_description
1 polymer ?
#
loop_
_entity_poly.entity_id
_entity_poly.type
_entity_poly.pdbx_seq_one_letter_code
_entity_poly.pdbx_strand_id
1 'polypeptide(L)'
;MESKSSSEIIGDMPQEVYKAPLRILSTSSSSATLNNEDEFSLPSLPSTKAKQVYLPNEIYLLYFQLLSTTHLLTIRLVSHRLKLLVDYELDARMKISLVELSKRRHDVDSKYVEAERVKRPHLRHYRQFLFNISAAELSEATSYKVPPPEIKTVCECLCLLRGGNNHPLTGPVSAPTSPTTFPNGPVDVAHPTTPNVSTRPFGDESSPPVMSWSSLKKLMTRYDFRTWLTNLRAGVDYIPISNVRRVERIIMLDPTITYENLRQVSMAGYKLLIIVAAVLQYCTIAEDLRVKRRELSNLDRKFTRCKLFLGAISGSVVDEDRLDHDEQSSECEFVNSRSSVSTLTG
;
A
#
# COMPACT_ATOMS: atom_id res chain seq x y z
N MET A 1 33.74 11.44 -30.61
CA MET A 1 32.45 12.07 -30.26
C MET A 1 31.57 10.98 -29.64
N GLU A 2 31.76 10.51 -28.39
CA GLU A 2 32.15 11.20 -27.13
C GLU A 2 31.28 12.45 -26.90
N SER A 3 30.57 12.60 -25.78
CA SER A 3 30.86 12.21 -24.37
C SER A 3 29.64 11.48 -23.72
N LYS A 4 29.74 10.55 -22.73
CA LYS A 4 30.08 10.72 -21.28
C LYS A 4 29.37 11.93 -20.63
N SER A 5 28.77 11.90 -19.43
CA SER A 5 28.72 10.92 -18.31
C SER A 5 27.38 11.13 -17.54
N SER A 6 26.96 10.52 -16.41
CA SER A 6 27.57 9.70 -15.34
C SER A 6 26.50 8.74 -14.71
N SER A 7 26.84 8.06 -13.62
CA SER A 7 26.04 7.09 -12.85
C SER A 7 26.13 7.33 -11.33
N GLU A 8 25.12 6.91 -10.55
CA GLU A 8 25.14 6.51 -9.11
C GLU A 8 23.68 6.17 -8.71
N ILE A 9 23.26 5.03 -8.14
CA ILE A 9 23.81 3.99 -7.24
C ILE A 9 23.98 4.41 -5.77
N ILE A 10 22.86 4.45 -5.02
CA ILE A 10 22.71 4.10 -3.59
C ILE A 10 21.23 3.64 -3.43
N GLY A 11 20.82 2.62 -2.68
CA GLY A 11 21.51 1.66 -1.82
C GLY A 11 20.47 1.10 -0.83
N ASP A 12 20.10 -0.17 -0.96
CA ASP A 12 19.06 -0.84 -0.16
C ASP A 12 19.65 -1.42 1.15
N MET A 13 19.00 -1.18 2.30
CA MET A 13 19.35 -1.77 3.61
C MET A 13 18.19 -1.57 4.63
N PRO A 14 18.09 -2.40 5.69
CA PRO A 14 16.96 -3.32 5.77
C PRO A 14 15.96 -2.99 6.87
N GLN A 15 14.75 -3.55 6.74
CA GLN A 15 13.83 -3.67 7.87
C GLN A 15 14.25 -4.85 8.74
N GLU A 16 14.69 -4.57 9.98
CA GLU A 16 14.68 -5.58 11.04
C GLU A 16 13.70 -5.25 12.17
N VAL A 17 13.06 -6.32 12.62
CA VAL A 17 11.97 -6.39 13.57
C VAL A 17 12.51 -6.36 15.00
N TYR A 18 11.96 -5.50 15.86
CA TYR A 18 11.91 -5.78 17.30
C TYR A 18 10.51 -5.55 17.87
N LYS A 19 9.81 -6.67 18.12
CA LYS A 19 8.71 -6.77 19.08
C LYS A 19 9.29 -7.23 20.42
N ALA A 20 9.10 -6.45 21.49
CA ALA A 20 9.17 -6.95 22.87
C ALA A 20 8.33 -6.05 23.80
N PRO A 21 7.75 -6.57 24.90
CA PRO A 21 6.62 -5.93 25.57
C PRO A 21 6.99 -5.06 26.78
N LEU A 22 6.21 -4.00 27.01
CA LEU A 22 6.19 -3.27 28.28
C LEU A 22 5.54 -4.13 29.37
N ARG A 23 6.34 -4.63 30.32
CA ARG A 23 5.84 -5.03 31.65
C ARG A 23 5.88 -3.82 32.57
N ILE A 24 4.71 -3.30 32.91
CA ILE A 24 4.54 -2.35 34.01
C ILE A 24 4.40 -3.18 35.28
N LEU A 25 5.32 -3.02 36.23
CA LEU A 25 5.12 -3.50 37.61
C LEU A 25 4.73 -2.33 38.51
N SER A 26 3.55 -2.48 39.10
CA SER A 26 2.96 -1.58 40.09
C SER A 26 3.75 -1.57 41.40
N THR A 27 4.02 -0.38 41.94
CA THR A 27 4.50 -0.21 43.31
C THR A 27 3.32 -0.08 44.26
N SER A 28 3.07 -1.10 45.09
CA SER A 28 2.18 -1.02 46.25
C SER A 28 3.01 -0.85 47.52
N SER A 29 2.74 0.20 48.29
CA SER A 29 3.34 0.43 49.60
C SER A 29 2.98 -0.67 50.59
N SER A 30 3.92 -1.07 51.45
CA SER A 30 3.58 -1.45 52.82
C SER A 30 4.80 -1.35 53.74
N SER A 31 4.55 -0.92 54.98
CA SER A 31 5.56 -0.69 56.01
C SER A 31 5.66 -1.89 56.94
N ALA A 32 6.88 -2.33 57.28
CA ALA A 32 7.10 -3.15 58.47
C ALA A 32 8.54 -2.97 58.99
N THR A 33 8.67 -2.52 60.23
CA THR A 33 9.90 -2.57 61.03
C THR A 33 10.06 -3.95 61.67
N LEU A 34 11.27 -4.49 61.70
CA LEU A 34 11.80 -5.24 62.86
C LEU A 34 13.33 -5.36 62.76
N ASN A 35 13.99 -5.41 63.92
CA ASN A 35 15.45 -5.37 64.05
C ASN A 35 16.07 -6.74 63.75
N ASN A 36 17.32 -6.73 63.29
CA ASN A 36 18.41 -7.41 64.01
C ASN A 36 19.76 -6.84 63.59
N GLU A 37 20.69 -6.87 64.54
CA GLU A 37 22.07 -6.45 64.35
C GLU A 37 22.87 -7.57 63.68
N ASP A 38 23.77 -7.23 62.76
CA ASP A 38 25.09 -7.86 62.73
C ASP A 38 26.11 -6.99 61.98
N GLU A 39 27.36 -7.14 62.40
CA GLU A 39 28.41 -6.14 62.26
C GLU A 39 29.27 -6.35 61.00
N PHE A 40 29.21 -5.44 60.02
CA PHE A 40 30.24 -5.36 58.97
C PHE A 40 30.49 -3.92 58.48
N SER A 41 31.42 -3.24 59.13
CA SER A 41 31.79 -1.85 58.79
C SER A 41 32.67 -1.79 57.54
N LEU A 42 32.07 -1.45 56.39
CA LEU A 42 32.82 -0.96 55.23
C LEU A 42 33.27 0.49 55.47
N PRO A 43 34.49 0.88 55.03
CA PRO A 43 35.01 2.22 55.27
C PRO A 43 34.18 3.27 54.51
N SER A 44 33.64 4.23 55.25
CA SER A 44 32.89 5.35 54.68
C SER A 44 33.83 6.23 53.84
N LEU A 45 33.65 6.21 52.51
CA LEU A 45 34.28 7.21 51.67
C LEU A 45 33.81 8.62 52.10
N PRO A 46 34.70 9.62 52.13
CA PRO A 46 34.33 10.97 52.54
C PRO A 46 33.27 11.52 51.59
N SER A 47 32.09 11.84 52.14
CA SER A 47 30.99 12.49 51.43
C SER A 47 31.33 13.97 51.16
N THR A 48 32.35 14.20 50.34
CA THR A 48 32.59 15.51 49.73
C THR A 48 31.43 15.76 48.78
N LYS A 49 30.53 16.68 49.16
CA LYS A 49 29.46 17.19 48.30
C LYS A 49 30.08 17.85 47.07
N ALA A 50 30.35 17.05 46.03
CA ALA A 50 30.92 17.52 44.79
C ALA A 50 30.00 18.60 44.23
N LYS A 51 30.51 19.83 44.09
CA LYS A 51 29.76 20.91 43.46
C LYS A 51 29.47 20.47 42.03
N GLN A 52 28.21 20.14 41.76
CA GLN A 52 27.77 19.67 40.46
C GLN A 52 28.01 20.79 39.45
N VAL A 53 29.04 20.64 38.62
CA VAL A 53 29.39 21.60 37.58
C VAL A 53 28.34 21.49 36.48
N TYR A 54 27.33 22.35 36.56
CA TYR A 54 26.34 22.47 35.51
C TYR A 54 26.95 23.16 34.30
N LEU A 55 26.87 22.52 33.13
CA LEU A 55 27.18 23.22 31.88
C LEU A 55 26.12 24.30 31.61
N PRO A 56 26.49 25.37 30.88
CA PRO A 56 25.54 26.34 30.34
C PRO A 56 24.52 25.66 29.41
N ASN A 57 23.32 26.25 29.30
CA ASN A 57 22.22 25.67 28.48
C ASN A 57 22.57 25.63 27.00
N GLU A 58 23.34 26.60 26.54
CA GLU A 58 23.81 26.80 25.17
C GLU A 58 24.63 25.60 24.71
N ILE A 59 25.48 25.05 25.58
CA ILE A 59 26.31 23.87 25.27
C ILE A 59 25.46 22.61 25.14
N TYR A 60 24.40 22.47 25.95
CA TYR A 60 23.45 21.38 25.80
C TYR A 60 22.68 21.47 24.47
N LEU A 61 22.22 22.66 24.08
CA LEU A 61 21.51 22.85 22.80
C LEU A 61 22.41 22.56 21.59
N LEU A 62 23.66 23.03 21.59
CA LEU A 62 24.64 22.69 20.55
C LEU A 62 24.91 21.18 20.47
N TYR A 63 24.99 20.48 21.61
CA TYR A 63 25.12 19.03 21.61
C TYR A 63 23.84 18.34 21.08
N PHE A 64 22.66 18.84 21.45
CA PHE A 64 21.39 18.29 21.01
C PHE A 64 21.21 18.37 19.49
N GLN A 65 21.67 19.46 18.85
CA GLN A 65 21.70 19.62 17.39
C GLN A 65 22.38 18.45 16.66
N LEU A 66 23.38 17.81 17.29
CA LEU A 66 24.11 16.67 16.73
C LEU A 66 23.43 15.30 16.98
N LEU A 67 22.42 15.24 17.85
CA LEU A 67 21.76 13.99 18.23
C LEU A 67 20.58 13.65 17.33
N SER A 68 20.31 12.35 17.17
CA SER A 68 19.07 11.87 16.55
C SER A 68 17.85 12.15 17.42
N THR A 69 16.67 12.26 16.79
CA THR A 69 15.39 12.43 17.50
C THR A 69 15.16 11.35 18.55
N THR A 70 15.59 10.11 18.29
CA THR A 70 15.50 8.99 19.25
C THR A 70 16.30 9.26 20.52
N HIS A 71 17.54 9.74 20.40
CA HIS A 71 18.37 10.08 21.56
C HIS A 71 17.80 11.27 22.34
N LEU A 72 17.29 12.29 21.65
CA LEU A 72 16.60 13.42 22.28
C LEU A 72 15.39 12.94 23.11
N LEU A 73 14.54 12.09 22.55
CA LEU A 73 13.40 11.50 23.26
C LEU A 73 13.81 10.69 24.50
N THR A 74 14.99 10.04 24.49
CA THR A 74 15.54 9.37 25.68
C THR A 74 16.03 10.38 26.74
N ILE A 75 16.79 11.40 26.32
CA ILE A 75 17.31 12.46 27.22
C ILE A 75 16.17 13.24 27.88
N ARG A 76 15.04 13.41 27.18
CA ARG A 76 13.79 14.02 27.66
C ARG A 76 13.30 13.42 28.99
N LEU A 77 13.57 12.14 29.23
CA LEU A 77 13.09 11.41 30.41
C LEU A 77 14.03 11.53 31.63
N VAL A 78 15.24 12.07 31.46
CA VAL A 78 16.29 12.05 32.51
C VAL A 78 16.07 13.11 33.58
N SER A 79 15.64 14.32 33.22
CA SER A 79 15.32 15.38 34.20
C SER A 79 14.40 16.45 33.61
N HIS A 80 13.72 17.21 34.47
CA HIS A 80 12.86 18.32 34.05
C HIS A 80 13.64 19.42 33.28
N ARG A 81 14.87 19.75 33.69
CA ARG A 81 15.71 20.73 32.97
C ARG A 81 16.06 20.25 31.57
N LEU A 82 16.46 18.97 31.43
CA LEU A 82 16.77 18.38 30.14
C LEU A 82 15.52 18.27 29.26
N LYS A 83 14.36 17.92 29.83
CA LYS A 83 13.07 17.93 29.13
C LYS A 83 12.80 19.28 28.46
N LEU A 84 12.92 20.41 29.17
CA LEU A 84 12.64 21.74 28.59
C LEU A 84 13.59 22.08 27.43
N LEU A 85 14.89 21.80 27.57
CA LEU A 85 15.89 22.06 26.53
C LEU A 85 15.70 21.14 25.31
N VAL A 86 15.32 19.88 25.54
CA VAL A 86 14.98 18.92 24.48
C VAL A 86 13.67 19.31 23.78
N ASP A 87 12.64 19.72 24.53
CA ASP A 87 11.35 20.12 23.95
C ASP A 87 11.50 21.36 23.06
N TYR A 88 12.40 22.30 23.40
CA TYR A 88 12.78 23.43 22.53
C TYR A 88 13.44 22.98 21.21
N GLU A 89 14.45 22.11 21.27
CA GLU A 89 15.13 21.59 20.07
C GLU A 89 14.19 20.73 19.19
N LEU A 90 13.33 19.91 19.82
CA LEU A 90 12.33 19.10 19.12
C LEU A 90 11.26 19.98 18.46
N ASP A 91 10.80 21.06 19.11
CA ASP A 91 9.86 22.03 18.54
C ASP A 91 10.44 22.69 17.29
N ALA A 92 11.69 23.17 17.34
CA ALA A 92 12.36 23.75 16.19
C ALA A 92 12.45 22.77 14.99
N ARG A 93 12.90 21.53 15.24
CA ARG A 93 13.02 20.49 14.21
C ARG A 93 11.68 20.09 13.61
N MET A 94 10.68 19.89 14.46
CA MET A 94 9.37 19.41 14.02
C MET A 94 8.62 20.52 13.28
N LYS A 95 8.83 21.80 13.61
CA LYS A 95 8.33 22.94 12.80
C LYS A 95 8.94 22.94 11.39
N ILE A 96 10.26 22.77 11.26
CA ILE A 96 10.91 22.65 9.94
C ILE A 96 10.33 21.46 9.15
N SER A 97 10.21 20.29 9.78
CA SER A 97 9.64 19.10 9.15
C SER A 97 8.15 19.27 8.80
N LEU A 98 7.37 20.01 9.61
CA LEU A 98 5.97 20.30 9.33
C LEU A 98 5.80 21.16 8.09
N VAL A 99 6.63 22.20 7.90
CA VAL A 99 6.63 23.06 6.71
C VAL A 99 6.99 22.24 5.46
N GLU A 100 8.03 21.40 5.53
CA GLU A 100 8.41 20.51 4.42
C GLU A 100 7.29 19.52 4.08
N LEU A 101 6.68 18.89 5.09
CA LEU A 101 5.55 17.98 4.91
C LEU A 101 4.30 18.70 4.35
N SER A 102 4.05 19.95 4.75
CA SER A 102 2.93 20.76 4.23
C SER A 102 3.12 21.02 2.74
N LYS A 103 4.29 21.53 2.35
CA LYS A 103 4.63 21.77 0.94
C LYS A 103 4.52 20.49 0.11
N ARG A 104 5.11 19.39 0.58
CA ARG A 104 5.06 18.11 -0.13
C ARG A 104 3.64 17.53 -0.21
N ARG A 105 2.81 17.75 0.81
CA ARG A 105 1.38 17.39 0.82
C ARG A 105 0.64 18.18 -0.25
N HIS A 106 0.79 19.52 -0.27
CA HIS A 106 0.21 20.39 -1.30
C HIS A 106 0.65 19.97 -2.71
N ASP A 107 1.96 19.76 -2.94
CA ASP A 107 2.51 19.32 -4.22
C ASP A 107 1.89 17.99 -4.70
N VAL A 108 1.62 17.05 -3.79
CA VAL A 108 1.01 15.75 -4.10
C VAL A 108 -0.51 15.87 -4.30
N ASP A 109 -1.19 16.70 -3.51
CA ASP A 109 -2.63 16.96 -3.66
C ASP A 109 -2.93 17.64 -4.99
N SER A 110 -2.24 18.73 -5.33
CA SER A 110 -2.38 19.41 -6.63
C SER A 110 -2.14 18.48 -7.83
N LYS A 111 -1.15 17.56 -7.73
CA LYS A 111 -0.92 16.51 -8.74
C LYS A 111 -2.03 15.45 -8.76
N TYR A 112 -2.60 15.09 -7.61
CA TYR A 112 -3.72 14.15 -7.50
C TYR A 112 -5.01 14.76 -8.09
N VAL A 113 -5.33 15.99 -7.73
CA VAL A 113 -6.50 16.74 -8.22
C VAL A 113 -6.45 16.91 -9.73
N GLU A 114 -5.30 17.31 -10.30
CA GLU A 114 -5.18 17.43 -11.76
C GLU A 114 -5.26 16.06 -12.46
N ALA A 115 -4.61 15.04 -11.91
CA ALA A 115 -4.73 13.68 -12.43
C ALA A 115 -6.18 13.17 -12.39
N GLU A 116 -6.94 13.46 -11.33
CA GLU A 116 -8.36 13.13 -11.25
C GLU A 116 -9.16 13.94 -12.30
N ARG A 117 -8.93 15.26 -12.41
CA ARG A 117 -9.61 16.15 -13.37
C ARG A 117 -9.49 15.63 -14.80
N VAL A 118 -8.27 15.25 -15.22
CA VAL A 118 -8.00 14.71 -16.56
C VAL A 118 -8.58 13.31 -16.74
N LYS A 119 -8.52 12.43 -15.72
CA LYS A 119 -8.89 11.01 -15.86
C LYS A 119 -10.36 10.69 -15.63
N ARG A 120 -11.08 11.52 -14.88
CA ARG A 120 -12.50 11.32 -14.51
C ARG A 120 -13.46 11.30 -15.72
N PRO A 121 -13.28 12.09 -16.80
CA PRO A 121 -14.03 11.93 -18.04
C PRO A 121 -13.84 10.55 -18.69
N HIS A 122 -12.61 10.03 -18.75
CA HIS A 122 -12.33 8.70 -19.30
C HIS A 122 -12.99 7.59 -18.47
N LEU A 123 -12.91 7.66 -17.12
CA LEU A 123 -13.61 6.71 -16.24
C LEU A 123 -15.14 6.73 -16.43
N ARG A 124 -15.74 7.92 -16.65
CA ARG A 124 -17.17 8.05 -17.01
C ARG A 124 -17.48 7.42 -18.36
N HIS A 125 -16.63 7.65 -19.37
CA HIS A 125 -16.76 7.09 -20.71
C HIS A 125 -16.72 5.56 -20.71
N TYR A 126 -15.75 4.94 -20.03
CA TYR A 126 -15.70 3.48 -19.92
C TYR A 126 -16.89 2.91 -19.13
N ARG A 127 -17.30 3.54 -18.01
CA ARG A 127 -18.53 3.15 -17.28
C ARG A 127 -19.81 3.24 -18.13
N GLN A 128 -19.85 4.10 -19.16
CA GLN A 128 -20.98 4.18 -20.08
C GLN A 128 -21.00 2.99 -21.06
N PHE A 129 -19.85 2.51 -21.55
CA PHE A 129 -19.80 1.27 -22.34
C PHE A 129 -20.23 0.05 -21.51
N LEU A 130 -19.89 0.02 -20.22
CA LEU A 130 -20.31 -1.04 -19.29
C LEU A 130 -21.80 -0.99 -18.91
N PHE A 131 -22.57 -0.01 -19.39
CA PHE A 131 -24.01 0.09 -19.12
C PHE A 131 -24.87 -0.71 -20.11
N ASN A 132 -24.49 -0.74 -21.39
CA ASN A 132 -25.31 -1.29 -22.48
C ASN A 132 -25.06 -2.79 -22.74
N ILE A 133 -24.66 -3.55 -21.72
CA ILE A 133 -24.28 -4.97 -21.89
C ILE A 133 -25.54 -5.83 -21.97
N SER A 134 -25.83 -6.41 -23.14
CA SER A 134 -26.98 -7.29 -23.32
C SER A 134 -26.61 -8.75 -23.03
N ALA A 135 -27.47 -9.44 -22.28
CA ALA A 135 -27.38 -10.89 -22.12
C ALA A 135 -27.56 -11.67 -23.44
N ALA A 136 -28.02 -10.98 -24.51
CA ALA A 136 -28.09 -11.53 -25.86
C ALA A 136 -26.69 -11.83 -26.43
N GLU A 137 -25.72 -10.90 -26.33
CA GLU A 137 -24.36 -11.13 -26.84
C GLU A 137 -23.71 -12.36 -26.18
N LEU A 138 -23.89 -12.50 -24.86
CA LEU A 138 -23.38 -13.66 -24.12
C LEU A 138 -24.06 -14.97 -24.54
N SER A 139 -25.35 -14.93 -24.85
CA SER A 139 -26.13 -16.10 -25.28
C SER A 139 -25.78 -16.52 -26.71
N GLU A 140 -25.53 -15.57 -27.61
CA GLU A 140 -25.02 -15.81 -28.97
C GLU A 140 -23.59 -16.39 -28.92
N ALA A 141 -22.67 -15.77 -28.18
CA ALA A 141 -21.29 -16.22 -28.03
C ALA A 141 -21.17 -17.62 -27.38
N THR A 142 -22.12 -18.02 -26.52
CA THR A 142 -22.17 -19.37 -25.94
C THR A 142 -22.95 -20.39 -26.78
N SER A 143 -23.63 -19.98 -27.86
CA SER A 143 -24.43 -20.89 -28.70
C SER A 143 -23.58 -21.91 -29.48
N TYR A 144 -22.35 -21.53 -29.86
CA TYR A 144 -21.42 -22.34 -30.64
C TYR A 144 -21.19 -23.74 -30.03
N LYS A 145 -21.28 -24.77 -30.88
CA LYS A 145 -20.93 -26.16 -30.52
C LYS A 145 -19.42 -26.32 -30.37
N VAL A 146 -18.67 -25.83 -31.37
CA VAL A 146 -17.22 -25.65 -31.36
C VAL A 146 -16.98 -24.14 -31.54
N PRO A 147 -16.37 -23.45 -30.57
CA PRO A 147 -16.11 -22.02 -30.70
C PRO A 147 -14.88 -21.77 -31.59
N PRO A 148 -14.87 -20.72 -32.42
CA PRO A 148 -13.65 -20.13 -32.92
C PRO A 148 -12.68 -19.79 -31.77
N PRO A 149 -11.36 -19.89 -31.97
CA PRO A 149 -10.37 -19.66 -30.92
C PRO A 149 -10.50 -18.25 -30.33
N GLU A 150 -10.79 -17.25 -31.14
CA GLU A 150 -10.95 -15.85 -30.73
C GLU A 150 -12.09 -15.67 -29.73
N ILE A 151 -13.26 -16.26 -30.03
CA ILE A 151 -14.43 -16.21 -29.15
C ILE A 151 -14.11 -16.91 -27.83
N LYS A 152 -13.42 -18.06 -27.88
CA LYS A 152 -13.01 -18.80 -26.68
C LYS A 152 -12.09 -17.95 -25.80
N THR A 153 -11.07 -17.30 -26.37
CA THR A 153 -10.15 -16.42 -25.62
C THR A 153 -10.88 -15.26 -24.96
N VAL A 154 -11.80 -14.58 -25.66
CA VAL A 154 -12.62 -13.48 -25.06
C VAL A 154 -13.50 -13.99 -23.93
N CYS A 155 -14.11 -15.16 -24.09
CA CYS A 155 -14.94 -15.78 -23.05
C CYS A 155 -14.11 -16.16 -21.81
N GLU A 156 -12.89 -16.66 -22.00
CA GLU A 156 -11.93 -16.92 -20.91
C GLU A 156 -11.55 -15.61 -20.20
N CYS A 157 -11.25 -14.54 -20.95
CA CYS A 157 -10.96 -13.23 -20.39
C CYS A 157 -12.09 -12.68 -19.50
N LEU A 158 -13.36 -12.80 -19.92
CA LEU A 158 -14.51 -12.42 -19.09
C LEU A 158 -14.63 -13.28 -17.81
N CYS A 159 -14.39 -14.58 -17.91
CA CYS A 159 -14.40 -15.48 -16.75
C CYS A 159 -13.27 -15.16 -15.76
N LEU A 160 -12.08 -14.80 -16.26
CA LEU A 160 -10.95 -14.34 -15.45
C LEU A 160 -11.26 -13.01 -14.75
N LEU A 161 -11.85 -12.03 -15.43
CA LEU A 161 -12.25 -10.75 -14.83
C LEU A 161 -13.26 -10.94 -13.68
N ARG A 162 -14.19 -11.90 -13.81
CA ARG A 162 -15.11 -12.28 -12.72
C ARG A 162 -14.40 -12.93 -11.51
N GLY A 163 -13.23 -13.53 -11.71
CA GLY A 163 -12.55 -14.37 -10.71
C GLY A 163 -12.96 -15.85 -10.76
N GLY A 164 -13.37 -16.36 -11.93
CA GLY A 164 -13.80 -17.75 -12.13
C GLY A 164 -12.71 -18.82 -11.95
N ASN A 165 -11.45 -18.43 -11.69
CA ASN A 165 -10.28 -19.32 -11.65
C ASN A 165 -9.69 -19.47 -10.25
N ASN A 166 -10.54 -19.61 -9.22
CA ASN A 166 -10.17 -20.38 -8.04
C ASN A 166 -10.11 -21.88 -8.40
N HIS A 167 -9.16 -22.25 -9.26
CA HIS A 167 -8.67 -23.62 -9.30
C HIS A 167 -7.78 -23.80 -8.07
N PRO A 168 -8.03 -24.79 -7.19
CA PRO A 168 -7.21 -25.00 -6.02
C PRO A 168 -5.85 -25.58 -6.43
N LEU A 169 -4.85 -24.71 -6.58
CA LEU A 169 -3.43 -25.08 -6.50
C LEU A 169 -2.88 -24.84 -5.08
N THR A 170 -3.67 -25.29 -4.11
CA THR A 170 -3.25 -25.81 -2.81
C THR A 170 -4.30 -26.85 -2.44
N GLY A 171 -3.89 -28.08 -2.18
CA GLY A 171 -4.81 -29.10 -1.67
C GLY A 171 -5.31 -28.73 -0.27
N PRO A 172 -6.36 -29.39 0.25
CA PRO A 172 -6.72 -29.27 1.66
C PRO A 172 -5.55 -29.79 2.50
N VAL A 173 -4.74 -28.87 3.03
CA VAL A 173 -3.84 -29.19 4.14
C VAL A 173 -4.73 -29.45 5.35
N SER A 174 -4.98 -30.73 5.62
CA SER A 174 -5.66 -31.18 6.83
C SER A 174 -5.03 -30.52 8.04
N ALA A 175 -5.85 -29.89 8.87
CA ALA A 175 -5.40 -29.33 10.14
C ALA A 175 -4.80 -30.45 11.02
N PRO A 176 -3.57 -30.31 11.53
CA PRO A 176 -3.08 -31.20 12.56
C PRO A 176 -3.77 -30.87 13.89
N THR A 177 -4.59 -31.79 14.37
CA THR A 177 -5.13 -31.77 15.73
C THR A 177 -4.00 -31.88 16.77
N SER A 178 -4.17 -31.19 17.89
CA SER A 178 -3.22 -31.11 19.01
C SER A 178 -3.14 -32.43 19.82
N PRO A 179 -2.21 -32.56 20.79
CA PRO A 179 -1.47 -33.81 21.06
C PRO A 179 -2.15 -34.75 22.06
N THR A 180 -1.73 -36.02 22.10
CA THR A 180 -1.83 -36.93 23.28
C THR A 180 -0.95 -38.19 23.12
N THR A 181 -0.11 -38.45 24.14
CA THR A 181 0.41 -39.76 24.62
C THR A 181 1.51 -40.54 23.87
N PHE A 182 2.65 -40.73 24.56
CA PHE A 182 3.67 -41.78 24.39
C PHE A 182 3.18 -43.14 24.97
N PRO A 183 3.68 -44.31 24.51
CA PRO A 183 4.83 -44.90 25.21
C PRO A 183 5.83 -45.76 24.38
N ASN A 184 7.13 -45.60 24.72
CA ASN A 184 8.19 -46.61 24.87
C ASN A 184 8.46 -47.74 23.83
N GLY A 185 9.37 -47.46 22.87
CA GLY A 185 10.56 -48.27 22.50
C GLY A 185 10.43 -49.69 21.93
N PRO A 186 11.56 -50.40 21.65
CA PRO A 186 12.95 -49.92 21.47
C PRO A 186 13.59 -50.30 20.10
N VAL A 187 14.69 -49.60 19.77
CA VAL A 187 15.87 -49.99 18.95
C VAL A 187 15.72 -51.07 17.86
N ASP A 188 16.03 -50.72 16.60
CA ASP A 188 16.94 -51.54 15.78
C ASP A 188 17.69 -50.78 14.68
N VAL A 189 18.80 -51.37 14.19
CA VAL A 189 19.86 -50.71 13.39
C VAL A 189 19.96 -51.29 11.98
N ALA A 190 19.88 -50.47 10.91
CA ALA A 190 20.52 -50.79 9.61
C ALA A 190 20.63 -49.61 8.61
N HIS A 191 21.84 -49.46 8.05
CA HIS A 191 22.36 -48.82 6.83
C HIS A 191 21.50 -47.98 5.83
N PRO A 192 22.15 -47.00 5.15
CA PRO A 192 21.57 -46.25 4.04
C PRO A 192 21.77 -46.95 2.68
N THR A 193 20.78 -46.82 1.79
CA THR A 193 20.92 -47.11 0.34
C THR A 193 20.41 -45.93 -0.48
N THR A 194 21.12 -45.65 -1.58
CA THR A 194 21.01 -44.49 -2.46
C THR A 194 19.67 -44.36 -3.21
N PRO A 195 19.34 -43.14 -3.71
CA PRO A 195 18.00 -42.85 -4.23
C PRO A 195 17.78 -43.37 -5.66
N ASN A 196 16.57 -43.87 -5.91
CA ASN A 196 16.15 -44.25 -7.26
C ASN A 196 15.69 -43.00 -8.04
N VAL A 197 16.55 -42.51 -8.94
CA VAL A 197 16.26 -41.38 -9.83
C VAL A 197 15.25 -41.82 -10.89
N SER A 198 13.96 -41.60 -10.60
CA SER A 198 12.88 -41.78 -11.57
C SER A 198 12.67 -40.47 -12.34
N THR A 199 13.33 -40.36 -13.49
CA THR A 199 13.26 -39.23 -14.42
C THR A 199 11.83 -38.92 -14.83
N ARG A 200 11.21 -37.91 -14.21
CA ARG A 200 10.03 -37.25 -14.76
C ARG A 200 10.48 -36.18 -15.75
N PRO A 201 9.98 -36.15 -16.99
CA PRO A 201 10.33 -35.10 -17.93
C PRO A 201 9.85 -33.75 -17.41
N PHE A 202 10.71 -32.73 -17.50
CA PHE A 202 10.35 -31.34 -17.21
C PHE A 202 9.24 -30.90 -18.18
N GLY A 203 8.00 -30.87 -17.68
CA GLY A 203 6.84 -30.35 -18.38
C GLY A 203 6.83 -28.82 -18.29
N ASP A 204 7.05 -28.18 -19.43
CA ASP A 204 7.06 -26.74 -19.70
C ASP A 204 5.98 -25.94 -18.92
N GLU A 205 6.37 -25.29 -17.81
CA GLU A 205 5.50 -24.45 -16.98
C GLU A 205 5.39 -23.03 -17.54
N SER A 206 4.95 -22.90 -18.80
CA SER A 206 4.81 -21.61 -19.49
C SER A 206 3.46 -21.39 -20.19
N SER A 207 2.59 -22.40 -20.26
CA SER A 207 1.24 -22.25 -20.83
C SER A 207 0.22 -21.83 -19.76
N PRO A 208 -0.54 -20.73 -19.94
CA PRO A 208 -1.61 -20.37 -19.02
C PRO A 208 -2.69 -21.48 -19.03
N PRO A 209 -3.20 -21.95 -17.88
CA PRO A 209 -4.16 -23.06 -17.85
C PRO A 209 -5.47 -22.69 -18.56
N VAL A 210 -5.58 -23.12 -19.81
CA VAL A 210 -6.69 -22.84 -20.72
C VAL A 210 -7.95 -23.55 -20.22
N MET A 211 -9.02 -22.81 -19.97
CA MET A 211 -10.27 -23.43 -19.54
C MET A 211 -10.90 -24.22 -20.70
N SER A 212 -11.44 -25.40 -20.41
CA SER A 212 -12.20 -26.17 -21.42
C SER A 212 -13.50 -25.42 -21.77
N TRP A 213 -13.90 -25.47 -23.06
CA TRP A 213 -15.08 -24.74 -23.55
C TRP A 213 -16.36 -25.10 -22.77
N SER A 214 -16.55 -26.37 -22.46
CA SER A 214 -17.68 -26.86 -21.67
C SER A 214 -17.75 -26.21 -20.28
N SER A 215 -16.60 -25.99 -19.63
CA SER A 215 -16.51 -25.32 -18.33
C SER A 215 -16.79 -23.82 -18.43
N LEU A 216 -16.23 -23.14 -19.43
CA LEU A 216 -16.53 -21.73 -19.73
C LEU A 216 -18.03 -21.53 -19.99
N LYS A 217 -18.60 -22.31 -20.91
CA LYS A 217 -20.03 -22.27 -21.26
C LYS A 217 -20.92 -22.55 -20.04
N LYS A 218 -20.58 -23.54 -19.21
CA LYS A 218 -21.29 -23.81 -17.94
C LYS A 218 -21.21 -22.62 -16.98
N LEU A 219 -20.04 -22.00 -16.83
CA LEU A 219 -19.86 -20.83 -15.96
C LEU A 219 -20.66 -19.61 -16.45
N MET A 220 -20.59 -19.30 -17.74
CA MET A 220 -21.26 -18.16 -18.38
C MET A 220 -22.79 -18.31 -18.45
N THR A 221 -23.29 -19.55 -18.51
CA THR A 221 -24.74 -19.82 -18.55
C THR A 221 -25.41 -19.63 -17.19
N ARG A 222 -24.65 -19.74 -16.07
CA ARG A 222 -25.21 -19.55 -14.73
C ARG A 222 -25.77 -18.13 -14.55
N TYR A 223 -26.87 -18.05 -13.80
CA TYR A 223 -27.52 -16.78 -13.45
C TYR A 223 -26.56 -15.81 -12.74
N ASP A 224 -25.71 -16.30 -11.85
CA ASP A 224 -24.76 -15.47 -11.10
C ASP A 224 -23.72 -14.78 -12.01
N PHE A 225 -23.31 -15.42 -13.10
CA PHE A 225 -22.45 -14.81 -14.12
C PHE A 225 -23.21 -13.74 -14.91
N ARG A 226 -24.44 -14.04 -15.35
CA ARG A 226 -25.28 -13.11 -16.12
C ARG A 226 -25.57 -11.84 -15.31
N THR A 227 -25.98 -12.00 -14.05
CA THR A 227 -26.23 -10.89 -13.12
C THR A 227 -24.96 -10.09 -12.82
N TRP A 228 -23.80 -10.73 -12.67
CA TRP A 228 -22.51 -10.03 -12.56
C TRP A 228 -22.22 -9.19 -13.81
N LEU A 229 -22.39 -9.76 -15.01
CA LEU A 229 -22.10 -9.09 -16.28
C LEU A 229 -23.03 -7.88 -16.52
N THR A 230 -24.33 -8.00 -16.24
CA THR A 230 -25.27 -6.88 -16.36
C THR A 230 -25.03 -5.79 -15.31
N ASN A 231 -24.53 -6.14 -14.12
CA ASN A 231 -24.19 -5.17 -13.07
C ASN A 231 -22.72 -4.70 -13.11
N LEU A 232 -21.98 -5.01 -14.18
CA LEU A 232 -20.55 -4.75 -14.28
C LEU A 232 -20.19 -3.26 -14.14
N ARG A 233 -21.07 -2.33 -14.57
CA ARG A 233 -20.94 -0.88 -14.35
C ARG A 233 -20.72 -0.50 -12.87
N ALA A 234 -21.35 -1.21 -11.94
CA ALA A 234 -21.19 -1.00 -10.50
C ALA A 234 -20.13 -1.93 -9.88
N GLY A 235 -19.94 -3.12 -10.46
CA GLY A 235 -18.98 -4.12 -10.00
C GLY A 235 -17.52 -3.87 -10.40
N VAL A 236 -17.25 -3.03 -11.40
CA VAL A 236 -15.91 -2.87 -12.01
C VAL A 236 -14.82 -2.44 -11.01
N ASP A 237 -15.15 -1.63 -10.00
CA ASP A 237 -14.21 -1.18 -8.97
C ASP A 237 -13.74 -2.29 -8.00
N TYR A 238 -14.41 -3.44 -8.02
CA TYR A 238 -14.10 -4.61 -7.18
C TYR A 238 -13.28 -5.68 -7.92
N ILE A 239 -12.99 -5.50 -9.21
CA ILE A 239 -12.16 -6.43 -9.98
C ILE A 239 -10.71 -6.31 -9.53
N PRO A 240 -10.05 -7.40 -9.09
CA PRO A 240 -8.67 -7.32 -8.61
C PRO A 240 -7.69 -7.12 -9.77
N ILE A 241 -6.71 -6.24 -9.57
CA ILE A 241 -5.70 -5.86 -10.58
C ILE A 241 -4.86 -7.05 -11.07
N SER A 242 -4.76 -8.13 -10.27
CA SER A 242 -4.15 -9.40 -10.69
C SER A 242 -4.84 -10.01 -11.90
N ASN A 243 -6.17 -9.98 -11.94
CA ASN A 243 -6.97 -10.58 -13.01
C ASN A 243 -6.92 -9.70 -14.25
N VAL A 244 -6.96 -8.37 -14.07
CA VAL A 244 -6.76 -7.36 -15.12
C VAL A 244 -5.42 -7.59 -15.84
N ARG A 245 -4.31 -7.67 -15.10
CA ARG A 245 -2.96 -7.93 -15.66
C ARG A 245 -2.84 -9.30 -16.35
N ARG A 246 -3.54 -10.33 -15.85
CA ARG A 246 -3.56 -11.64 -16.51
C ARG A 246 -4.29 -11.59 -17.85
N VAL A 247 -5.43 -10.89 -17.91
CA VAL A 247 -6.25 -10.72 -19.12
C VAL A 247 -5.54 -9.83 -20.14
N GLU A 248 -4.93 -8.74 -19.71
CA GLU A 248 -4.06 -7.88 -20.52
C GLU A 248 -2.92 -8.69 -21.16
N ARG A 249 -2.23 -9.54 -20.40
CA ARG A 249 -1.19 -10.45 -20.92
C ARG A 249 -1.73 -11.43 -21.98
N ILE A 250 -2.92 -12.01 -21.76
CA ILE A 250 -3.52 -12.95 -22.72
C ILE A 250 -3.79 -12.25 -24.06
N ILE A 251 -4.41 -11.06 -24.02
CA ILE A 251 -4.72 -10.29 -25.24
C ILE A 251 -3.44 -9.80 -25.94
N MET A 252 -2.40 -9.43 -25.18
CA MET A 252 -1.13 -8.98 -25.74
C MET A 252 -0.31 -10.12 -26.37
N LEU A 253 -0.46 -11.36 -25.90
CA LEU A 253 0.24 -12.54 -26.42
C LEU A 253 -0.48 -13.21 -27.60
N ASP A 254 -1.79 -12.99 -27.76
CA ASP A 254 -2.60 -13.59 -28.82
C ASP A 254 -2.90 -12.56 -29.94
N PRO A 255 -2.09 -12.50 -31.01
CA PRO A 255 -2.26 -11.53 -32.09
C PRO A 255 -3.54 -11.76 -32.92
N THR A 256 -4.26 -12.85 -32.70
CA THR A 256 -5.56 -13.09 -33.36
C THR A 256 -6.69 -12.27 -32.73
N ILE A 257 -6.52 -11.80 -31.47
CA ILE A 257 -7.51 -11.03 -30.72
C ILE A 257 -7.47 -9.55 -31.13
N THR A 258 -7.87 -9.28 -32.36
CA THR A 258 -8.05 -7.92 -32.89
C THR A 258 -9.53 -7.61 -33.10
N TYR A 259 -9.87 -6.33 -32.97
CA TYR A 259 -11.23 -5.85 -33.21
C TYR A 259 -11.75 -6.26 -34.59
N GLU A 260 -10.93 -6.18 -35.63
CA GLU A 260 -11.36 -6.51 -36.99
C GLU A 260 -11.53 -8.02 -37.21
N ASN A 261 -10.60 -8.86 -36.72
CA ASN A 261 -10.76 -10.32 -36.83
C ASN A 261 -12.02 -10.80 -36.10
N LEU A 262 -12.22 -10.38 -34.84
CA LEU A 262 -13.42 -10.75 -34.09
C LEU A 262 -14.70 -10.22 -34.74
N ARG A 263 -14.66 -9.04 -35.36
CA ARG A 263 -15.81 -8.48 -36.09
C ARG A 263 -16.20 -9.35 -37.28
N GLN A 264 -15.23 -9.92 -37.99
CA GLN A 264 -15.49 -10.85 -39.09
C GLN A 264 -15.97 -12.22 -38.61
N VAL A 265 -15.46 -12.71 -37.47
CA VAL A 265 -15.80 -14.03 -36.91
C VAL A 265 -17.13 -14.04 -36.14
N SER A 266 -17.45 -13.01 -35.35
CA SER A 266 -18.68 -12.91 -34.56
C SER A 266 -18.97 -11.48 -34.05
N MET A 267 -20.12 -10.92 -34.45
CA MET A 267 -20.62 -9.65 -33.91
C MET A 267 -20.74 -9.65 -32.38
N ALA A 268 -21.24 -10.74 -31.79
CA ALA A 268 -21.28 -10.90 -30.33
C ALA A 268 -19.88 -10.96 -29.70
N GLY A 269 -18.96 -11.75 -30.27
CA GLY A 269 -17.57 -11.84 -29.80
C GLY A 269 -16.85 -10.47 -29.82
N TYR A 270 -17.02 -9.71 -30.91
CA TYR A 270 -16.51 -8.35 -31.05
C TYR A 270 -17.04 -7.40 -29.96
N LYS A 271 -18.35 -7.38 -29.71
CA LYS A 271 -18.95 -6.57 -28.64
C LYS A 271 -18.44 -6.98 -27.25
N LEU A 272 -18.28 -8.28 -26.99
CA LEU A 272 -17.70 -8.78 -25.75
C LEU A 272 -16.23 -8.34 -25.58
N LEU A 273 -15.44 -8.28 -26.66
CA LEU A 273 -14.07 -7.74 -26.61
C LEU A 273 -14.04 -6.25 -26.27
N ILE A 274 -14.95 -5.43 -26.80
CA ILE A 274 -15.08 -4.01 -26.42
C ILE A 274 -15.34 -3.89 -24.91
N ILE A 275 -16.19 -4.74 -24.34
CA ILE A 275 -16.47 -4.75 -22.89
C ILE A 275 -15.21 -5.12 -22.10
N VAL A 276 -14.48 -6.16 -22.51
CA VAL A 276 -13.20 -6.55 -21.86
C VAL A 276 -12.20 -5.39 -21.91
N ALA A 277 -12.01 -4.76 -23.08
CA ALA A 277 -11.10 -3.63 -23.23
C ALA A 277 -11.52 -2.42 -22.38
N ALA A 278 -12.82 -2.11 -22.29
CA ALA A 278 -13.34 -1.05 -21.44
C ALA A 278 -13.08 -1.33 -19.94
N VAL A 279 -13.20 -2.58 -19.49
CA VAL A 279 -12.81 -2.98 -18.12
C VAL A 279 -11.31 -2.79 -17.90
N LEU A 280 -10.46 -3.27 -18.81
CA LEU A 280 -9.00 -3.13 -18.68
C LEU A 280 -8.60 -1.66 -18.55
N GLN A 281 -9.05 -0.81 -19.46
CA GLN A 281 -8.73 0.62 -19.46
C GLN A 281 -9.28 1.33 -18.21
N TYR A 282 -10.51 1.00 -17.78
CA TYR A 282 -11.07 1.52 -16.54
C TYR A 282 -10.21 1.15 -15.33
N CYS A 283 -9.88 -0.13 -15.14
CA CYS A 283 -9.14 -0.62 -13.99
C CYS A 283 -7.71 -0.06 -13.93
N THR A 284 -7.03 0.07 -15.07
CA THR A 284 -5.69 0.67 -15.15
C THR A 284 -5.70 2.15 -14.76
N ILE A 285 -6.69 2.92 -15.25
CA ILE A 285 -6.84 4.34 -14.88
C ILE A 285 -7.25 4.49 -13.40
N ALA A 286 -8.15 3.63 -12.91
CA ALA A 286 -8.60 3.64 -11.52
C ALA A 286 -7.49 3.31 -10.53
N GLU A 287 -6.60 2.34 -10.83
CA GLU A 287 -5.50 2.01 -9.92
C GLU A 287 -4.42 3.09 -9.86
N ASP A 288 -4.11 3.80 -10.95
CA ASP A 288 -3.20 4.98 -10.89
C ASP A 288 -3.76 6.08 -9.96
N LEU A 289 -5.06 6.37 -10.03
CA LEU A 289 -5.69 7.31 -9.09
C LEU A 289 -5.69 6.77 -7.65
N ARG A 290 -5.88 5.46 -7.45
CA ARG A 290 -5.82 4.83 -6.12
C ARG A 290 -4.41 4.86 -5.52
N VAL A 291 -3.37 4.72 -6.33
CA VAL A 291 -1.96 4.85 -5.89
C VAL A 291 -1.68 6.29 -5.45
N LYS A 292 -2.01 7.30 -6.27
CA LYS A 292 -1.81 8.72 -5.93
C LYS A 292 -2.60 9.14 -4.68
N ARG A 293 -3.86 8.71 -4.56
CA ARG A 293 -4.67 8.94 -3.34
C ARG A 293 -4.07 8.29 -2.09
N ARG A 294 -3.44 7.12 -2.24
CA ARG A 294 -2.75 6.41 -1.14
C ARG A 294 -1.48 7.13 -0.72
N GLU A 295 -0.73 7.70 -1.67
CA GLU A 295 0.42 8.57 -1.36
C GLU A 295 -0.02 9.80 -0.58
N LEU A 296 -1.02 10.54 -1.08
CA LEU A 296 -1.60 11.70 -0.39
C LEU A 296 -2.03 11.36 1.06
N SER A 297 -2.84 10.31 1.23
CA SER A 297 -3.29 9.88 2.56
C SER A 297 -2.15 9.45 3.50
N ASN A 298 -1.04 8.95 2.95
CA ASN A 298 0.15 8.66 3.74
C ASN A 298 0.90 9.93 4.16
N LEU A 299 0.91 10.99 3.35
CA LEU A 299 1.43 12.29 3.73
C LEU A 299 0.53 12.98 4.76
N ASP A 300 -0.79 12.99 4.56
CA ASP A 300 -1.76 13.52 5.54
C ASP A 300 -1.52 12.92 6.93
N ARG A 301 -1.43 11.58 7.02
CA ARG A 301 -1.16 10.88 8.28
C ARG A 301 0.17 11.27 8.93
N LYS A 302 1.21 11.57 8.14
CA LYS A 302 2.50 12.06 8.67
C LYS A 302 2.39 13.50 9.17
N PHE A 303 1.75 14.36 8.37
CA PHE A 303 1.50 15.76 8.70
C PHE A 303 0.68 15.90 9.99
N THR A 304 -0.47 15.21 10.10
CA THR A 304 -1.31 15.20 11.31
C THR A 304 -0.53 14.69 12.54
N ARG A 305 0.26 13.62 12.40
CA ARG A 305 1.10 13.13 13.51
C ARG A 305 2.16 14.15 13.94
N CYS A 306 2.77 14.87 13.01
CA CYS A 306 3.72 15.94 13.30
C CYS A 306 3.04 17.13 14.00
N LYS A 307 1.88 17.59 13.51
CA LYS A 307 1.07 18.66 14.12
C LYS A 307 0.65 18.30 15.56
N LEU A 308 0.17 17.07 15.79
CA LEU A 308 -0.20 16.57 17.12
C LEU A 308 1.01 16.44 18.06
N PHE A 309 2.16 15.98 17.57
CA PHE A 309 3.38 15.92 18.37
C PHE A 309 3.87 17.31 18.78
N LEU A 310 3.82 18.29 17.87
CA LEU A 310 4.13 19.69 18.15
C LEU A 310 3.23 20.27 19.25
N GLY A 311 1.91 20.14 19.15
CA GLY A 311 1.00 20.62 20.20
C GLY A 311 1.24 19.96 21.58
N ALA A 312 1.71 18.71 21.59
CA ALA A 312 2.06 18.00 22.83
C ALA A 312 3.40 18.44 23.46
N ILE A 313 4.29 19.11 22.72
CA ILE A 313 5.55 19.64 23.26
C ILE A 313 5.52 21.17 23.46
N SER A 314 4.77 21.92 22.66
CA SER A 314 4.62 23.38 22.81
C SER A 314 3.75 23.77 24.00
N GLY A 315 2.96 22.84 24.55
CA GLY A 315 1.99 23.10 25.62
C GLY A 315 0.78 23.94 25.17
N SER A 316 0.76 24.36 23.90
CA SER A 316 -0.37 25.01 23.24
C SER A 316 -1.14 24.00 22.42
N VAL A 317 -2.45 23.95 22.63
CA VAL A 317 -3.37 23.50 21.58
C VAL A 317 -3.14 24.45 20.42
N VAL A 318 -2.57 23.96 19.32
CA VAL A 318 -2.36 24.77 18.12
C VAL A 318 -3.72 24.93 17.45
N ASP A 319 -4.38 26.05 17.73
CA ASP A 319 -5.67 26.41 17.13
C ASP A 319 -5.63 26.21 15.61
N GLU A 320 -6.69 25.58 15.10
CA GLU A 320 -6.63 24.89 13.82
C GLU A 320 -6.54 25.84 12.62
N ASP A 321 -7.04 27.07 12.80
CA ASP A 321 -7.40 28.04 11.75
C ASP A 321 -6.27 28.98 11.29
N ARG A 322 -5.08 28.93 11.90
CA ARG A 322 -4.06 30.00 11.74
C ARG A 322 -2.95 29.75 10.71
N LEU A 323 -2.91 28.58 10.08
CA LEU A 323 -1.90 28.26 9.05
C LEU A 323 -2.47 28.27 7.62
N ASP A 324 -3.78 28.16 7.44
CA ASP A 324 -4.42 28.13 6.12
C ASP A 324 -4.65 29.55 5.55
N HIS A 325 -4.59 30.59 6.39
CA HIS A 325 -4.82 31.98 5.99
C HIS A 325 -3.63 32.68 5.31
N ASP A 326 -2.39 32.26 5.60
CA ASP A 326 -1.19 32.86 4.99
C ASP A 326 -0.96 32.34 3.55
N GLU A 327 -1.44 31.15 3.20
CA GLU A 327 -1.29 30.60 1.84
C GLU A 327 -2.29 31.27 0.86
N GLN A 328 -3.55 31.49 1.28
CA GLN A 328 -4.59 32.13 0.46
C GLN A 328 -4.34 33.62 0.15
N SER A 329 -3.58 34.33 0.99
CA SER A 329 -3.24 35.73 0.72
C SER A 329 -2.29 35.90 -0.47
N SER A 330 -1.56 34.84 -0.88
CA SER A 330 -0.64 34.89 -2.03
C SER A 330 -1.28 34.57 -3.39
N GLU A 331 -2.41 33.84 -3.44
CA GLU A 331 -3.10 33.55 -4.71
C GLU A 331 -4.08 34.66 -5.14
N CYS A 332 -4.63 35.43 -4.19
CA CYS A 332 -5.64 36.47 -4.48
C CYS A 332 -5.09 37.68 -5.26
N GLU A 333 -3.80 38.02 -5.15
CA GLU A 333 -3.23 39.16 -5.89
C GLU A 333 -2.98 38.87 -7.38
N PHE A 334 -2.83 37.60 -7.79
CA PHE A 334 -2.45 37.28 -9.19
C PHE A 334 -3.62 37.25 -10.19
N VAL A 335 -4.87 37.23 -9.70
CA VAL A 335 -6.08 37.15 -10.56
C VAL A 335 -6.63 38.53 -10.94
N ASN A 336 -6.38 39.57 -10.13
CA ASN A 336 -6.99 40.90 -10.30
C ASN A 336 -6.29 41.82 -11.33
N SER A 337 -5.23 41.38 -12.01
CA SER A 337 -4.48 42.20 -12.98
C SER A 337 -4.78 41.89 -14.46
N ARG A 338 -5.86 41.16 -14.77
CA ARG A 338 -6.17 40.73 -16.17
C ARG A 338 -7.52 41.17 -16.76
N SER A 339 -8.33 41.97 -16.06
CA SER A 339 -9.67 42.39 -16.54
C SER A 339 -9.76 43.87 -16.96
N SER A 340 -8.73 44.42 -17.64
CA SER A 340 -8.67 45.86 -17.97
C SER A 340 -8.07 46.21 -19.34
N VAL A 341 -8.35 45.47 -20.42
CA VAL A 341 -7.97 45.91 -21.79
C VAL A 341 -9.07 45.65 -22.84
N SER A 342 -9.49 46.75 -23.48
CA SER A 342 -10.14 46.89 -24.80
C SER A 342 -11.45 46.15 -25.11
N THR A 343 -12.57 46.81 -24.81
CA THR A 343 -13.59 47.08 -25.85
C THR A 343 -13.02 48.08 -26.85
N LEU A 344 -12.99 47.78 -28.17
CA LEU A 344 -13.13 48.75 -29.29
C LEU A 344 -12.86 48.11 -30.68
N THR A 345 -13.67 48.53 -31.66
CA THR A 345 -13.49 48.46 -33.14
C THR A 345 -13.33 47.09 -33.83
N GLY A 346 -14.14 46.87 -34.86
CA GLY A 346 -14.09 45.71 -35.78
C GLY A 346 -15.44 45.42 -36.40
#